data_AF-A0A0A9XDJ8-F1
#
_entry.id   AF-A0A0A9XDJ8-F1
#
_cell.length_a   1.000
_cell.length_b   1.000
_cell.length_c   1.000
_cell.angle_alpha   90.00
_cell.angle_beta   90.00
_cell.angle_gamma   90.00
#
_symmetry.space_group_name_H-M   'P 1'
#
loop_
_entity.id
_entity.type
_entity.pdbx_description
1 polymer ?
#
loop_
_entity_poly.entity_id
_entity_poly.type
_entity_poly.pdbx_seq_one_letter_code
_entity_poly.pdbx_strand_id
1 'polypeptide(L)'
;MESEDEYEEQEVLVYMDFSSKIDDDLFSVEKEFKLIGLGSDTPVLQLANQVFQGEWKDSLGTQVIFEQDETPPRADPLFSENPPTFMKYSCRTNKVLHMSRIFVNSKNEADTSPGDEANPI
;
A
#
# COMPACT_ATOMS: atom_id res chain seq x y z
N MET A 1 -29.38 -6.01 30.00
CA MET A 1 -28.84 -6.28 28.66
C MET A 1 -27.71 -5.30 28.49
N GLU A 2 -26.50 -5.74 28.84
CA GLU A 2 -25.28 -5.03 28.45
C GLU A 2 -25.17 -5.22 26.94
N SER A 3 -25.29 -4.13 26.18
CA SER A 3 -24.96 -4.13 24.77
C SER A 3 -23.45 -4.30 24.68
N GLU A 4 -23.01 -5.50 24.33
CA GLU A 4 -21.64 -5.73 23.89
C GLU A 4 -21.36 -4.73 22.76
N ASP A 5 -20.44 -3.80 23.01
CA ASP A 5 -19.93 -2.87 22.02
C ASP A 5 -19.32 -3.69 20.88
N GLU A 6 -20.11 -3.89 19.81
CA GLU A 6 -19.70 -4.53 18.57
C GLU A 6 -18.66 -3.62 17.89
N TYR A 7 -17.38 -3.90 18.12
CA TYR A 7 -16.30 -3.17 17.47
C TYR A 7 -16.42 -3.32 15.95
N GLU A 8 -16.79 -2.24 15.25
CA GLU A 8 -16.78 -2.20 13.79
C GLU A 8 -15.32 -2.23 13.29
N GLU A 9 -14.92 -3.33 12.67
CA GLU A 9 -13.62 -3.44 11.99
C GLU A 9 -13.60 -2.52 10.74
N GLN A 10 -12.74 -1.50 10.75
CA GLN A 10 -12.59 -0.59 9.62
C GLN A 10 -11.47 -1.08 8.69
N GLU A 11 -11.83 -1.69 7.57
CA GLU A 11 -10.89 -2.03 6.49
C GLU A 11 -10.65 -0.82 5.57
N VAL A 12 -9.40 -0.65 5.13
CA VAL A 12 -9.00 0.45 4.25
C VAL A 12 -8.12 -0.08 3.12
N LEU A 13 -8.53 0.21 1.88
CA LEU A 13 -7.72 -0.05 0.69
C LEU A 13 -6.82 1.16 0.37
N VAL A 14 -5.52 0.93 0.23
CA VAL A 14 -4.53 1.96 -0.12
C VAL A 14 -3.85 1.58 -1.43
N TYR A 15 -3.78 2.53 -2.36
CA TYR A 15 -2.99 2.38 -3.57
C TYR A 15 -1.55 2.84 -3.29
N MET A 16 -0.60 1.90 -3.28
CA MET A 16 0.82 2.24 -3.19
C MET A 16 1.37 2.51 -4.60
N ASP A 17 1.81 3.74 -4.82
CA ASP A 17 2.39 4.20 -6.07
C ASP A 17 3.91 4.31 -5.92
N PHE A 18 4.67 3.56 -6.70
CA PHE A 18 6.14 3.55 -6.61
C PHE A 18 6.77 4.40 -7.70
N SER A 19 7.61 5.35 -7.30
CA SER A 19 8.35 6.25 -8.20
C SER A 19 9.28 5.55 -9.20
N SER A 20 9.62 4.28 -8.96
CA SER A 20 10.49 3.48 -9.82
C SER A 20 9.87 2.11 -10.07
N LYS A 21 10.16 1.51 -11.24
CA LYS A 21 9.78 0.13 -11.51
C LYS A 21 10.39 -0.80 -10.44
N ILE A 22 9.53 -1.60 -9.82
CA ILE A 22 9.91 -2.66 -8.90
C ILE A 22 10.04 -3.97 -9.68
N ASP A 23 10.99 -4.80 -9.27
CA ASP A 23 11.12 -6.15 -9.79
C ASP A 23 9.97 -7.03 -9.25
N ASP A 24 9.25 -7.70 -10.15
CA ASP A 24 8.06 -8.49 -9.81
C ASP A 24 8.38 -9.57 -8.76
N ASP A 25 9.63 -10.07 -8.77
CA ASP A 25 10.14 -11.03 -7.79
C ASP A 25 10.09 -10.51 -6.35
N LEU A 26 10.07 -9.19 -6.12
CA LEU A 26 10.00 -8.60 -4.77
C LEU A 26 8.63 -8.75 -4.12
N PHE A 27 7.57 -8.96 -4.90
CA PHE A 27 6.20 -9.15 -4.43
C PHE A 27 5.76 -10.62 -4.48
N SER A 28 6.70 -11.57 -4.61
CA SER A 28 6.34 -12.99 -4.55
C SER A 28 5.64 -13.31 -3.22
N VAL A 29 4.64 -14.19 -3.26
CA VAL A 29 3.80 -14.56 -2.09
C VAL A 29 4.63 -15.11 -0.93
N GLU A 30 5.84 -15.60 -1.20
CA GLU A 30 6.78 -16.12 -0.21
C GLU A 30 7.57 -15.03 0.53
N LYS A 31 7.56 -13.79 0.04
CA LYS A 31 8.33 -12.68 0.61
C LYS A 31 7.47 -11.82 1.52
N GLU A 32 7.87 -11.76 2.78
CA GLU A 32 7.29 -10.83 3.74
C GLU A 32 7.73 -9.39 3.44
N PHE A 33 6.83 -8.46 3.71
CA PHE A 33 7.13 -7.02 3.73
C PHE A 33 6.90 -6.46 5.13
N LYS A 34 7.62 -5.38 5.46
CA LYS A 34 7.45 -4.68 6.72
C LYS A 34 6.99 -3.26 6.44
N LEU A 35 5.90 -2.86 7.07
CA LEU A 35 5.36 -1.51 6.97
C LEU A 35 5.31 -0.92 8.36
N ILE A 36 5.98 0.22 8.56
CA ILE A 36 6.02 0.92 9.84
C ILE A 36 5.53 2.35 9.68
N GLY A 37 4.86 2.84 10.72
CA GLY A 37 4.38 4.22 10.75
C GLY A 37 3.30 4.53 9.71
N LEU A 38 2.40 3.59 9.38
CA LEU A 38 1.35 3.82 8.39
C LEU A 38 0.50 5.08 8.70
N GLY A 39 0.25 5.36 9.98
CA GLY A 39 -0.47 6.56 10.41
C GLY A 39 0.38 7.83 10.50
N SER A 40 1.65 7.80 10.12
CA SER A 40 2.52 8.99 10.08
C SER A 40 2.52 9.62 8.68
N ASP A 41 3.07 10.84 8.59
CA ASP A 41 3.24 11.55 7.32
C ASP A 41 4.31 10.88 6.43
N THR A 42 5.20 10.09 7.03
CA THR A 42 6.33 9.43 6.36
C THR A 42 6.40 7.94 6.72
N PRO A 43 5.45 7.12 6.27
CA PRO A 43 5.51 5.68 6.50
C PRO A 43 6.72 5.06 5.80
N VAL A 44 7.23 3.96 6.33
CA VAL A 44 8.38 3.26 5.75
C VAL A 44 8.01 1.82 5.42
N LEU A 45 8.27 1.42 4.18
CA LEU A 45 8.10 0.07 3.68
C LEU A 45 9.46 -0.56 3.43
N GLN A 46 9.67 -1.76 3.94
CA GLN A 46 10.80 -2.60 3.59
C GLN A 46 10.31 -3.82 2.80
N LEU A 47 10.82 -3.97 1.57
CA LEU A 47 10.62 -5.11 0.69
C LEU A 47 11.97 -5.79 0.47
N ALA A 48 12.15 -6.97 1.06
CA ALA A 48 13.45 -7.66 1.09
C ALA A 48 14.60 -6.74 1.56
N ASN A 49 15.52 -6.40 0.66
CA ASN A 49 16.68 -5.53 0.91
C ASN A 49 16.45 -4.07 0.49
N GLN A 50 15.26 -3.71 0.02
CA GLN A 50 14.92 -2.36 -0.43
C GLN A 50 14.05 -1.67 0.62
N VAL A 51 14.35 -0.40 0.87
CA VAL A 51 13.59 0.44 1.81
C VAL A 51 13.00 1.60 1.02
N PHE A 52 11.74 1.90 1.29
CA PHE A 52 10.98 2.97 0.66
C PHE A 52 10.37 3.84 1.75
N GLN A 53 10.37 5.14 1.51
CA GLN A 53 9.67 6.12 2.32
C GLN A 53 8.44 6.59 1.55
N GLY A 54 7.30 6.59 2.23
CA GLY A 54 6.03 7.02 1.70
C GLY A 54 5.72 8.48 2.00
N GLU A 55 4.84 9.04 1.17
CA GLU A 55 4.18 10.32 1.37
C GLU A 55 2.70 10.13 0.98
N TRP A 56 1.79 10.49 1.88
CA TRP A 56 0.35 10.47 1.56
C TRP A 56 0.04 11.55 0.54
N LYS A 57 -0.63 11.17 -0.55
CA LYS A 57 -1.05 12.09 -1.61
C LYS A 57 -2.56 12.05 -1.77
N ASP A 58 -3.16 13.24 -1.90
CA ASP A 58 -4.53 13.37 -2.35
C ASP A 58 -4.62 12.92 -3.81
N SER A 59 -5.54 12.00 -4.11
CA SER A 59 -5.82 11.63 -5.49
C SER A 59 -6.83 12.58 -6.12
N LEU A 60 -6.54 13.02 -7.35
CA LEU A 60 -7.53 13.69 -8.18
C LEU A 60 -8.47 12.62 -8.76
N GLY A 61 -9.60 12.40 -8.08
CA GLY A 61 -10.60 11.42 -8.48
C GLY A 61 -10.53 10.14 -7.65
N THR A 62 -10.82 9.01 -8.30
CA THR A 62 -10.89 7.69 -7.64
C THR A 62 -10.14 6.68 -8.50
N GLN A 63 -9.21 5.96 -7.90
CA GLN A 63 -8.56 4.83 -8.54
C GLN A 63 -9.52 3.65 -8.53
N VAL A 64 -9.74 3.04 -9.70
CA VAL A 64 -10.62 1.88 -9.88
C VAL A 64 -9.78 0.72 -10.38
N ILE A 65 -9.80 -0.39 -9.64
CA ILE A 65 -9.03 -1.60 -9.95
C ILE A 65 -9.98 -2.64 -10.53
N PHE A 66 -9.54 -3.23 -11.64
CA PHE A 66 -10.22 -4.33 -12.32
C PHE A 66 -9.32 -5.55 -12.35
N GLU A 67 -9.94 -6.72 -12.28
CA GLU A 67 -9.27 -8.01 -12.39
C GLU A 67 -9.79 -8.76 -13.61
N GLN A 68 -8.98 -9.66 -14.15
CA GLN A 68 -9.44 -10.54 -15.22
C GLN A 68 -10.60 -11.41 -14.71
N ASP A 69 -11.65 -11.48 -15.50
CA ASP A 69 -12.79 -12.36 -15.24
C ASP A 69 -12.48 -13.76 -15.81
N GLU A 70 -12.28 -14.73 -14.92
CA GLU A 70 -12.04 -16.13 -15.28
C GLU A 70 -13.31 -16.84 -15.78
N THR A 71 -14.49 -16.25 -15.52
CA THR A 71 -15.79 -16.80 -15.88
C THR A 71 -16.62 -15.77 -16.66
N PRO A 72 -16.15 -15.37 -17.85
CA PRO A 72 -16.76 -14.27 -18.57
C PRO A 72 -18.20 -14.59 -18.99
N PRO A 73 -19.10 -13.59 -18.97
CA PRO A 73 -20.44 -13.77 -19.51
C PRO A 73 -20.37 -14.12 -20.99
N ARG A 74 -21.21 -15.06 -21.44
CA ARG A 74 -21.33 -15.38 -22.87
C ARG A 74 -21.80 -14.15 -23.62
N ALA A 75 -20.99 -13.64 -24.54
CA ALA A 75 -21.48 -12.65 -25.50
C ALA A 75 -22.45 -13.28 -26.50
N ASP A 76 -23.26 -12.44 -27.12
CA ASP A 76 -24.16 -12.82 -28.20
C ASP A 76 -23.34 -13.39 -29.38
N PRO A 77 -23.53 -14.66 -29.78
CA PRO A 77 -22.75 -15.29 -30.84
C PRO A 77 -23.03 -14.74 -32.25
N LEU A 78 -24.11 -13.98 -32.44
CA LEU A 78 -24.53 -13.46 -33.75
C LEU A 78 -24.12 -11.99 -33.97
N PHE A 79 -24.10 -11.19 -32.92
CA PHE A 79 -23.95 -9.73 -33.03
C PHE A 79 -22.77 -9.16 -32.24
N SER A 80 -22.03 -9.99 -31.49
CA SER A 80 -20.95 -9.52 -30.62
C SER A 80 -19.67 -10.34 -30.79
N GLU A 81 -18.55 -9.65 -30.98
CA GLU A 81 -17.22 -10.26 -30.84
C GLU A 81 -16.83 -10.27 -29.36
N ASN A 82 -16.32 -11.40 -28.88
CA ASN A 82 -15.78 -11.47 -27.52
C ASN A 82 -14.47 -10.69 -27.44
N PRO A 83 -14.29 -9.77 -26.48
CA PRO A 83 -12.99 -9.18 -26.22
C PRO A 83 -11.96 -10.26 -25.84
N PRO A 84 -10.66 -10.03 -26.12
CA PRO A 84 -9.61 -10.98 -25.77
C PRO A 84 -9.46 -11.17 -24.25
N THR A 85 -9.93 -10.22 -23.44
CA THR A 85 -9.91 -10.29 -21.99
C THR A 85 -11.16 -9.62 -21.44
N PHE A 86 -11.87 -10.31 -20.57
CA PHE A 86 -12.96 -9.75 -19.79
C PHE A 86 -12.41 -9.28 -18.45
N MET A 87 -12.88 -8.13 -17.99
CA MET A 87 -12.45 -7.53 -16.73
C MET A 87 -13.67 -7.30 -15.84
N LYS A 88 -13.56 -7.69 -14.57
CA LYS A 88 -14.56 -7.42 -13.54
C LYS A 88 -14.05 -6.33 -12.61
N TYR A 89 -14.95 -5.47 -12.14
CA TYR A 89 -14.62 -4.50 -11.10
C TYR A 89 -14.22 -5.25 -9.82
N SER A 90 -13.06 -4.92 -9.27
CA SER A 90 -12.56 -5.49 -8.01
C SER A 90 -12.80 -4.52 -6.86
N CYS A 91 -12.20 -3.33 -6.94
CA CYS A 91 -12.26 -2.36 -5.85
C CYS A 91 -11.93 -0.94 -6.31
N ARG A 92 -12.06 0.02 -5.39
CA ARG A 92 -11.72 1.42 -5.64
C ARG A 92 -11.13 2.08 -4.40
N THR A 93 -10.25 3.03 -4.59
CA THR A 93 -9.69 3.83 -3.49
C THR A 93 -9.35 5.25 -3.95
N ASN A 94 -9.43 6.20 -3.02
CA ASN A 94 -8.90 7.55 -3.19
C ASN A 94 -7.65 7.79 -2.33
N LYS A 95 -7.21 6.80 -1.55
CA LYS A 95 -6.03 6.87 -0.69
C LYS A 95 -4.82 6.40 -1.47
N VAL A 96 -3.89 7.33 -1.71
CA VAL A 96 -2.66 7.05 -2.45
C VAL A 96 -1.48 7.30 -1.55
N LEU A 97 -0.59 6.32 -1.49
CA LEU A 97 0.68 6.41 -0.79
C LEU A 97 1.80 6.36 -1.83
N HIS A 98 2.44 7.51 -2.05
CA HIS A 98 3.54 7.62 -3.00
C HIS A 98 4.86 7.22 -2.34
N MET A 99 5.55 6.25 -2.93
CA MET A 99 6.71 5.57 -2.35
C MET A 99 7.98 5.88 -3.14
N SER A 100 8.99 6.40 -2.44
CA SER A 100 10.32 6.69 -2.97
C SER A 100 11.38 5.83 -2.30
N ARG A 101 12.27 5.23 -3.09
CA ARG A 101 13.35 4.40 -2.55
C ARG A 101 14.34 5.26 -1.76
N ILE A 102 14.71 4.79 -0.57
CA ILE A 102 15.72 5.43 0.29
C ILE A 102 16.85 4.46 0.62
N PHE A 103 17.99 5.01 1.02
CA PHE A 103 19.13 4.26 1.54
C PHE A 103 19.34 4.63 3.00
N VAL A 104 19.32 3.63 3.87
CA VAL A 104 19.50 3.82 5.31
C VAL A 104 20.98 3.80 5.63
N ASN A 105 21.45 4.79 6.38
CA ASN A 105 22.81 4.85 6.90
C ASN A 105 22.80 4.50 8.39
N SER A 106 23.87 3.87 8.87
CA SER A 106 24.09 3.71 10.30
C SER A 106 24.14 5.07 10.98
N LYS A 107 23.49 5.20 12.14
CA LYS A 107 23.59 6.40 12.96
C LYS A 107 25.01 6.50 13.49
N ASN A 108 25.71 7.60 13.23
CA ASN A 108 27.00 7.88 13.85
C ASN A 108 26.77 8.32 15.30
N GLU A 109 27.56 7.80 16.25
CA GLU A 109 27.44 8.13 17.68
C GLU A 109 27.58 9.65 17.96
N ALA A 110 28.20 10.40 17.05
CA ALA A 110 28.40 11.84 17.14
C ALA A 110 27.13 12.70 16.93
N ASP A 111 26.03 12.14 16.39
CA ASP A 111 24.77 12.87 16.17
C ASP A 111 23.80 12.79 17.36
N THR A 112 24.25 12.26 18.50
CA THR A 112 23.47 12.28 19.74
C THR A 112 23.64 13.64 20.39
N SER A 113 22.71 14.57 20.15
CA SER A 113 22.62 15.79 20.95
C SER A 113 22.34 15.42 22.42
N PRO A 114 23.13 15.93 23.39
CA PRO A 114 22.86 15.74 24.81
C PRO A 114 21.65 16.60 25.19
N GLY A 115 20.44 16.02 25.12
CA GLY A 115 19.19 16.78 25.30
C GLY A 115 18.15 16.13 26.21
N ASP A 116 18.29 14.86 26.60
CA ASP A 116 17.29 14.14 27.40
C ASP A 116 17.85 13.61 28.75
N GLU A 117 18.70 14.39 29.41
CA GLU A 117 18.83 14.29 30.88
C GLU A 117 17.86 15.28 31.52
N ALA A 118 16.59 14.88 31.65
CA ALA A 118 15.63 15.53 32.54
C ALA A 118 15.54 14.75 33.87
N ASN A 119 16.16 15.34 34.88
CA ASN A 119 16.16 15.10 36.34
C ASN A 119 15.24 14.01 36.95
N PRO A 120 15.79 13.14 37.83
CA PRO A 120 14.97 12.45 38.83
C PRO A 120 14.49 13.43 39.91
N ILE A 121 13.24 13.26 40.35
CA ILE A 121 12.63 13.94 41.52
C ILE A 121 13.22 13.39 42.82
#